data_AF-A0A7K2M369-F1
#
_entry.id   AF-A0A7K2M369-F1
#
_cell.length_a   1.000
_cell.length_b   1.000
_cell.length_c   1.000
_cell.angle_alpha   90.00
_cell.angle_beta   90.00
_cell.angle_gamma   90.00
#
_symmetry.space_group_name_H-M   'P 1'
#
loop_
_entity.id
_entity.type
_entity.pdbx_description
1 polymer ?
#
loop_
_entity_poly.entity_id
_entity_poly.type
_entity_poly.pdbx_seq_one_letter_code
_entity_poly.pdbx_strand_id
1 'polypeptide(L)' 'AAVRRDPAVVAERIRHLGELHRAGLVTDDEFSVKKAELLAEL' A
#
# COMPACT_ATOMS: atom_id res chain seq x y z
N ALA A 1 -14.13 -19.87 -1.30
CA ALA A 1 -13.54 -19.18 -0.14
C ALA A 1 -12.93 -17.89 -0.65
N ALA A 2 -13.41 -16.73 -0.18
CA ALA A 2 -12.81 -15.44 -0.54
C ALA A 2 -11.37 -15.44 -0.01
N VAL A 3 -10.39 -15.39 -0.92
CA VAL A 3 -8.98 -15.25 -0.57
C VAL A 3 -8.78 -13.80 -0.13
N ARG A 4 -9.24 -13.50 1.08
CA ARG A 4 -8.97 -12.24 1.74
C ARG A 4 -7.46 -12.13 1.87
N ARG A 5 -6.85 -11.06 1.35
CA ARG A 5 -5.40 -10.94 1.37
C ARG A 5 -4.92 -10.86 2.81
N ASP A 6 -3.80 -11.50 3.09
CA ASP A 6 -3.23 -11.52 4.43
C ASP A 6 -2.87 -10.07 4.85
N PRO A 7 -3.35 -9.59 6.02
CA PRO A 7 -2.99 -8.30 6.57
C PRO A 7 -1.48 -8.03 6.64
N ALA A 8 -0.67 -9.07 6.86
CA ALA A 8 0.78 -8.96 6.88
C ALA A 8 1.35 -8.57 5.51
N VAL A 9 0.82 -9.15 4.43
CA VAL A 9 1.24 -8.87 3.04
C VAL A 9 0.86 -7.45 2.63
N VAL A 10 -0.33 -6.99 3.03
CA VAL A 10 -0.77 -5.60 2.79
C VAL A 10 0.11 -4.62 3.56
N ALA A 11 0.42 -4.90 4.83
CA ALA A 11 1.29 -4.06 5.64
C ALA A 11 2.70 -3.94 5.05
N GLU A 12 3.26 -5.02 4.50
CA GLU A 12 4.55 -5.00 3.81
C GLU A 12 4.52 -4.11 2.56
N ARG A 13 3.47 -4.22 1.75
CA ARG A 13 3.29 -3.38 0.55
C ARG A 13 3.16 -1.90 0.89
N ILE A 14 2.44 -1.57 1.96
CA ILE A 14 2.32 -0.18 2.45
C ILE A 14 3.68 0.34 2.92
N ARG A 15 4.52 -0.50 3.55
CA ARG A 15 5.89 -0.10 3.96
C ARG A 15 6.76 0.24 2.75
N HIS A 16 6.81 -0.63 1.73
CA HIS A 16 7.53 -0.35 0.48
C HIS A 16 7.01 0.90 -0.22
N LEU A 17 5.68 1.07 -0.29
CA LEU A 17 5.08 2.27 -0.87
C LEU A 17 5.52 3.54 -0.12
N GLY A 18 5.70 3.47 1.20
CA GLY A 18 6.22 4.56 2.02
C GLY A 18 7.70 4.86 1.79
N GLU A 19 8.51 3.86 1.46
CA GLU A 19 9.91 4.06 1.06
C GLU A 19 10.00 4.80 -0.27
N LEU A 20 9.19 4.40 -1.25
CA LEU A 20 9.13 5.05 -2.56
C LEU A 20 8.69 6.51 -2.45
N HIS A 21 7.69 6.80 -1.62
CA HIS A 21 7.26 8.17 -1.36
C HIS A 21 8.36 9.01 -0.70
N ARG A 22 9.03 8.50 0.33
CA ARG A 22 10.17 9.20 0.97
C ARG A 22 11.34 9.44 0.01
N ALA A 23 11.53 8.56 -0.98
CA ALA A 23 12.54 8.72 -2.02
C ALA A 23 12.11 9.72 -3.12
N GLY A 24 10.89 10.26 -3.09
CA GLY A 24 10.35 11.16 -4.11
C GLY A 24 10.01 10.45 -5.43
N LEU A 25 9.90 9.12 -5.44
CA LEU A 25 9.55 8.32 -6.63
C LEU A 25 8.03 8.25 -6.87
N VAL A 26 7.26 8.71 -5.89
CA VAL A 26 5.80 8.69 -5.89
C VAL A 26 5.36 9.97 -5.20
N THR A 27 4.34 10.62 -5.75
CA THR A 27 3.75 11.81 -5.14
C THR A 27 2.90 11.47 -3.93
N ASP A 28 2.59 12.46 -3.08
CA ASP A 28 1.67 12.31 -1.95
C ASP A 28 0.28 11.78 -2.39
N ASP A 29 -0.22 12.24 -3.54
CA ASP A 29 -1.50 11.83 -4.10
C ASP A 29 -1.48 10.36 -4.53
N GLU A 30 -0.45 9.96 -5.28
CA GLU A 30 -0.27 8.57 -5.72
C GLU A 30 -0.04 7.62 -4.53
N PHE A 31 0.69 8.07 -3.50
CA PHE A 31 0.85 7.33 -2.25
C PHE A 31 -0.49 7.11 -1.56
N SER A 32 -1.30 8.17 -1.44
CA SER A 32 -2.59 8.13 -0.76
C SER A 32 -3.59 7.21 -1.47
N VAL A 33 -3.67 7.29 -2.80
CA VAL A 33 -4.54 6.42 -3.62
C VAL A 33 -4.13 4.96 -3.47
N LYS A 34 -2.85 4.63 -3.71
CA LYS A 34 -2.37 3.23 -3.63
C LYS A 34 -2.48 2.66 -2.22
N LYS A 35 -2.27 3.47 -1.18
CA LYS A 35 -2.47 3.04 0.21
C LYS A 35 -3.94 2.70 0.49
N ALA A 36 -4.88 3.50 -0.01
CA ALA A 36 -6.31 3.24 0.14
C ALA A 36 -6.74 1.96 -0.59
N GLU A 37 -6.26 1.75 -1.82
CA GLU A 37 -6.46 0.50 -2.57
C GLU A 37 -5.95 -0.72 -1.79
N LEU A 38 -4.71 -0.65 -1.29
CA LEU A 38 -4.12 -1.74 -0.50
C LEU A 38 -4.90 -2.04 0.77
N LEU A 39 -5.43 -1.02 1.45
CA LEU A 39 -6.27 -1.21 2.64
C LEU A 39 -7.63 -1.81 2.31
N ALA A 40 -8.19 -1.56 1.12
CA ALA A 40 -9.44 -2.16 0.66
C ALA A 40 -9.30 -3.65 0.27
N GLU A 41 -8.08 -4.16 0.14
CA GLU A 41 -7.81 -5.59 -0.12
C GLU A 41 -7.94 -6.48 1.15
N LEU A 42 -8.13 -5.87 2.34
CA LEU A 42 -8.34 -6.53 3.63
C LEU A 42 -9.82 -6.83 3.87
#